data_AF-A0AB39IVU5-F1
#
_entry.id   AF-A0AB39IVU5-F1
#
_cell.length_a   1.000
_cell.length_b   1.000
_cell.length_c   1.000
_cell.angle_alpha   90.00
_cell.angle_beta   90.00
_cell.angle_gamma   90.00
#
_symmetry.space_group_name_H-M   'P 1'
#
loop_
_entity.id
_entity.type
_entity.pdbx_description
1 polymer ?
#
loop_
_entity_poly.entity_id
_entity_poly.type
_entity_poly.pdbx_seq_one_letter_code
_entity_poly.pdbx_strand_id
1 'polypeptide(L)' 'MSDNVFITKETNEIIKAALTGDNFNNLLIIVANQLPLRNGAVRDHYSVRYDEFYSAIHDMVKQSLNYKPTDTESGTN' A
#
# COMPACT_ATOMS: atom_id res chain seq x y z
N MET A 1 -13.57 5.21 -17.68
CA MET A 1 -13.45 4.41 -16.45
C MET A 1 -13.30 5.42 -15.32
N SER A 2 -14.10 5.35 -14.26
CA SER A 2 -13.93 6.30 -13.14
C SER A 2 -12.67 5.96 -12.34
N ASP A 3 -12.04 6.97 -11.74
CA ASP A 3 -10.80 6.82 -10.96
C ASP A 3 -10.92 5.71 -9.90
N ASN A 4 -12.10 5.57 -9.27
CA ASN A 4 -12.37 4.51 -8.30
C ASN A 4 -12.29 3.09 -8.88
N VAL A 5 -12.73 2.87 -10.13
CA VAL A 5 -12.67 1.55 -10.76
C VAL A 5 -11.23 1.19 -11.12
N PHE A 6 -10.43 2.17 -11.54
CA PHE A 6 -9.00 1.97 -11.79
C PHE A 6 -8.24 1.65 -10.50
N ILE A 7 -8.41 2.46 -9.45
CA ILE A 7 -7.73 2.24 -8.15
C ILE A 7 -8.06 0.86 -7.59
N THR A 8 -9.35 0.48 -7.58
CA THR A 8 -9.80 -0.84 -7.13
C THR A 8 -9.12 -1.97 -7.89
N LYS A 9 -8.98 -1.83 -9.22
CA LYS A 9 -8.33 -2.84 -10.05
C LYS A 9 -6.84 -2.96 -9.69
N GLU A 10 -6.12 -1.84 -9.64
CA GLU A 10 -4.69 -1.84 -9.32
C GLU A 10 -4.40 -2.39 -7.91
N THR A 11 -5.22 -2.04 -6.91
CA THR A 11 -5.15 -2.61 -5.56
C THR A 11 -5.27 -4.14 -5.61
N ASN A 12 -6.25 -4.67 -6.36
CA ASN A 12 -6.45 -6.11 -6.49
C ASN A 12 -5.25 -6.80 -7.16
N GLU A 13 -4.67 -6.19 -8.19
CA GLU A 13 -3.51 -6.76 -8.90
C GLU A 13 -2.25 -6.79 -8.01
N ILE A 14 -2.00 -5.75 -7.20
CA ILE A 14 -0.89 -5.75 -6.22
C ILE A 14 -1.04 -6.91 -5.23
N ILE A 15 -2.25 -7.10 -4.67
CA ILE A 15 -2.51 -8.16 -3.69
C ILE A 15 -2.34 -9.54 -4.34
N LYS A 16 -2.86 -9.74 -5.55
CA LYS A 16 -2.69 -11.00 -6.29
C LYS A 16 -1.21 -11.29 -6.56
N ALA A 17 -0.46 -10.31 -7.04
CA ALA A 17 0.96 -10.47 -7.33
C ALA A 17 1.75 -10.86 -6.08
N ALA A 18 1.45 -10.25 -4.93
CA ALA A 18 2.08 -10.59 -3.65
C ALA A 18 1.74 -12.01 -3.19
N LEU A 19 0.51 -12.47 -3.40
CA LEU A 19 0.08 -13.85 -3.11
C LEU A 19 0.76 -14.87 -4.03
N THR A 20 0.86 -14.58 -5.33
CA THR A 20 1.47 -15.51 -6.30
C THR A 20 2.99 -15.59 -6.20
N GLY A 21 3.64 -14.53 -5.71
CA GLY A 21 5.09 -14.43 -5.60
C GLY A 21 5.67 -14.76 -4.23
N ASP A 22 4.89 -15.37 -3.32
CA ASP A 22 5.26 -15.64 -1.91
C ASP A 22 5.76 -14.41 -1.13
N ASN A 23 5.38 -13.20 -1.57
CA ASN A 23 5.78 -11.93 -0.96
C ASN A 23 4.68 -11.34 -0.05
N PHE A 24 3.59 -12.06 0.16
CA PHE A 24 2.45 -11.59 0.92
C PHE A 24 2.80 -11.20 2.36
N ASN A 25 3.67 -11.97 3.03
CA ASN A 25 4.13 -11.64 4.39
C ASN A 25 4.93 -10.33 4.43
N ASN A 26 5.78 -10.08 3.44
CA ASN A 26 6.53 -8.82 3.36
C ASN A 26 5.59 -7.63 3.15
N LEU A 27 4.58 -7.79 2.28
CA LEU A 27 3.57 -6.77 2.06
C LEU A 27 2.74 -6.50 3.33
N LEU A 28 2.37 -7.54 4.07
CA LEU A 28 1.68 -7.41 5.36
C LEU A 28 2.53 -6.64 6.39
N ILE A 29 3.83 -6.91 6.48
CA ILE A 29 4.75 -6.18 7.38
C ILE A 29 4.81 -4.70 7.02
N ILE A 30 4.95 -4.38 5.73
CA ILE A 30 4.98 -2.99 5.25
C ILE A 30 3.67 -2.27 5.64
N VAL A 31 2.53 -2.91 5.39
CA VAL A 31 1.22 -2.34 5.72
C VAL A 31 1.02 -2.20 7.23
N ALA A 32 1.43 -3.18 8.04
CA ALA A 32 1.35 -3.12 9.49
C ALA A 32 2.08 -1.89 10.06
N ASN A 33 3.24 -1.55 9.50
CA ASN A 33 4.03 -0.38 9.90
C ASN A 33 3.39 0.97 9.53
N GLN A 34 2.47 1.01 8.56
CA GLN A 34 1.78 2.24 8.16
C GLN A 34 0.46 2.46 8.90
N LEU A 35 -0.11 1.41 9.50
CA LEU A 35 -1.39 1.51 10.18
C LEU A 35 -1.24 2.09 11.60
N PRO A 36 -2.15 2.98 12.05
CA PRO A 36 -2.06 3.60 13.36
C PRO A 36 -2.15 2.55 14.48
N LEU A 37 -1.37 2.69 15.54
CA LEU A 37 -1.40 1.73 16.65
C LEU A 37 -2.78 1.72 17.33
N ARG A 38 -3.35 0.54 17.58
CA ARG A 38 -4.54 0.43 18.44
C ARG A 38 -4.08 0.51 19.89
N ASN A 39 -4.56 1.49 20.63
CA ASN A 39 -4.37 1.61 22.08
C ASN A 39 -2.90 1.59 22.56
N GLY A 40 -1.97 2.07 21.73
CA GLY A 40 -0.55 2.18 22.11
C GLY A 40 0.27 0.89 22.06
N ALA A 41 -0.29 -0.22 21.57
CA ALA A 41 0.45 -1.47 21.36
C ALA A 41 1.23 -1.46 20.04
N VAL A 42 2.39 -2.14 20.00
CA VAL A 42 3.10 -2.43 18.74
C VAL A 42 2.20 -3.28 17.85
N ARG A 43 2.00 -2.86 16.59
CA ARG A 43 1.11 -3.56 15.66
C ARG A 43 1.86 -4.73 15.04
N ASP A 44 1.49 -5.95 15.45
CA ASP A 44 1.97 -7.19 14.85
C ASP A 44 1.32 -7.36 13.46
N HIS A 45 2.09 -7.75 12.44
CA HIS A 45 1.58 -8.01 11.09
C HIS A 45 0.56 -9.16 11.08
N TYR A 46 0.61 -10.08 12.06
CA TYR A 46 -0.42 -11.11 12.24
C TYR A 46 -1.77 -10.57 12.76
N SER A 47 -1.79 -9.34 13.29
CA SER A 47 -2.99 -8.70 13.84
C SER A 47 -3.71 -7.77 12.85
N VAL A 48 -3.11 -7.57 11.67
CA VAL A 48 -3.70 -6.75 10.60
C VAL A 48 -4.89 -7.48 10.02
N ARG A 49 -6.07 -6.85 10.10
CA ARG A 49 -7.26 -7.40 9.45
C ARG A 49 -7.24 -7.13 7.95
N TYR A 50 -7.92 -7.98 7.19
CA TYR A 50 -7.96 -7.85 5.74
C TYR A 50 -8.55 -6.50 5.27
N ASP A 51 -9.56 -5.96 5.95
CA ASP A 51 -10.14 -4.65 5.65
C ASP A 51 -9.10 -3.53 5.78
N GLU A 52 -8.32 -3.53 6.86
CA GLU A 52 -7.27 -2.54 7.07
C GLU A 52 -6.13 -2.69 6.07
N PHE A 53 -5.78 -3.93 5.76
CA PHE A 53 -4.75 -4.24 4.76
C PHE A 53 -5.14 -3.71 3.39
N TYR A 54 -6.37 -4.02 2.96
CA TYR A 54 -6.91 -3.61 1.68
C TYR A 54 -7.01 -2.08 1.59
N SER A 55 -7.57 -1.43 2.62
CA SER A 55 -7.69 0.02 2.67
C SER A 55 -6.33 0.72 2.61
N ALA A 56 -5.31 0.21 3.30
CA ALA A 56 -3.97 0.79 3.26
C ALA A 56 -3.38 0.75 1.84
N ILE A 57 -3.44 -0.39 1.16
CA ILE A 57 -2.92 -0.51 -0.22
C ILE A 57 -3.75 0.37 -1.17
N HIS A 58 -5.07 0.39 -1.01
CA HIS A 58 -5.95 1.24 -1.81
C HIS A 58 -5.58 2.73 -1.66
N ASP A 59 -5.32 3.19 -0.45
CA ASP A 59 -4.91 4.57 -0.18
C ASP A 59 -3.51 4.88 -0.71
N MET A 60 -2.58 3.92 -0.67
CA MET A 60 -1.26 4.06 -1.30
C MET A 60 -1.36 4.25 -2.82
N VAL A 61 -2.19 3.45 -3.50
CA VAL A 61 -2.44 3.59 -4.95
C VAL A 61 -3.10 4.93 -5.26
N LYS A 62 -4.06 5.36 -4.43
CA LYS A 62 -4.71 6.66 -4.57
C LYS A 62 -3.71 7.82 -4.39
N GLN A 63 -2.77 7.70 -3.45
CA GLN A 63 -1.72 8.69 -3.24
C GLN A 63 -0.72 8.72 -4.39
N SER A 64 -0.34 7.57 -4.96
CA SER A 64 0.60 7.52 -6.08
C SER A 64 0.06 8.21 -7.34
N LEU A 65 -1.25 8.23 -7.54
CA LEU A 65 -1.88 8.97 -8.65
C LEU A 65 -1.77 10.49 -8.51
N ASN A 66 -1.63 10.98 -7.27
CA ASN A 66 -1.45 12.40 -6.98
C ASN A 66 0.03 12.77 -6.78
N TYR A 67 0.92 11.78 -6.80
CA TYR A 67 2.36 12.00 -6.68
C TYR A 67 2.88 12.62 -7.98
N LYS A 68 3.32 13.88 -7.89
CA LYS A 68 4.18 14.47 -8.90
C LYS A 68 5.60 14.23 -8.45
N PRO A 69 6.44 13.51 -9.22
CA PRO A 69 7.87 13.49 -8.96
C PRO A 69 8.32 14.95 -8.93
N THR A 70 8.83 15.42 -7.79
CA THR A 70 9.58 16.67 -7.81
C THR A 70 10.82 16.39 -8.63
N ASP A 71 11.01 17.13 -9.72
CA ASP A 71 12.26 17.10 -10.49
C ASP A 71 13.42 17.41 -9.53
N THR A 72 14.09 16.37 -9.09
CA THR A 72 15.31 16.40 -8.27
C THR A 72 16.01 15.10 -8.65
N GLU A 73 16.91 15.04 -9.62
CA GLU A 73 17.97 15.98 -9.97
C GLU A 73 18.12 16.05 -11.51
N SER A 74 17.78 17.20 -12.09
CA SER A 74 18.47 17.67 -13.30
C SER A 74 19.51 18.67 -12.81
N GLY A 75 20.55 18.15 -12.18
CA GLY A 75 21.66 18.91 -11.59
C GLY A 75 22.96 18.45 -12.24
N THR A 76 23.46 19.29 -13.15
CA THR A 76 24.78 19.26 -13.79
C THR A 76 25.93 18.83 -12.87
N ASN A 77 26.74 17.86 -13.31
CA ASN A 77 28.16 18.05 -13.64
C ASN A 77 28.68 16.90 -14.51
#